data_AF-A0A662BDT4-F1
#
_entry.id   AF-A0A662BDT4-F1
#
_cell.length_a   1.000
_cell.length_b   1.000
_cell.length_c   1.000
_cell.angle_alpha   90.00
_cell.angle_beta   90.00
_cell.angle_gamma   90.00
#
_symmetry.space_group_name_H-M   'P 1'
#
loop_
_entity.id
_entity.type
_entity.pdbx_description
1 polymer ?
#
loop_
_entity_poly.entity_id
_entity_poly.type
_entity_poly.pdbx_seq_one_letter_code
_entity_poly.pdbx_strand_id
1 'polypeptide(L)'
;MKKTTIILGALFMMLNISVYSQGGVVIANGTATADGSAMLDVQSTAKGMLVPRMTQVQRDAITTPATSLMIYQTDATPGYYY
;
A
#
# COMPACT_ATOMS: atom_id res chain seq x y z
N MET A 1 16.93 -48.53 7.86
CA MET A 1 17.12 -47.52 6.78
C MET A 1 15.79 -47.15 6.11
N LYS A 2 15.08 -48.09 5.46
CA LYS A 2 13.80 -47.77 4.75
C LYS A 2 12.72 -47.09 5.62
N LYS A 3 12.52 -47.55 6.87
CA LYS A 3 11.54 -46.95 7.81
C LYS A 3 11.91 -45.51 8.22
N THR A 4 13.20 -45.25 8.42
CA THR A 4 13.72 -43.91 8.76
C THR A 4 13.49 -42.92 7.61
N THR A 5 13.67 -43.37 6.37
CA THR A 5 13.40 -42.56 5.16
C THR A 5 11.91 -42.22 5.01
N ILE A 6 11.01 -43.16 5.32
CA ILE A 6 9.55 -42.92 5.26
C ILE A 6 9.11 -41.89 6.33
N ILE A 7 9.63 -42.01 7.55
CA ILE A 7 9.32 -41.07 8.63
C ILE A 7 9.82 -39.66 8.27
N LEU A 8 11.02 -39.55 7.70
CA LEU A 8 11.59 -38.26 7.31
C LEU A 8 10.80 -37.60 6.17
N GLY A 9 10.30 -38.40 5.19
CA GLY A 9 9.43 -37.91 4.12
C GLY A 9 8.06 -37.45 4.62
N ALA A 10 7.45 -38.18 5.55
CA ALA A 10 6.18 -37.79 6.17
C ALA A 10 6.32 -36.50 6.99
N LEU A 11 7.43 -36.33 7.73
CA LEU A 11 7.72 -35.11 8.48
C LEU A 11 7.91 -33.89 7.57
N PHE A 12 8.55 -34.08 6.40
CA PHE A 12 8.74 -33.01 5.43
C PHE A 12 7.41 -32.54 4.80
N MET A 13 6.46 -33.45 4.58
CA MET A 13 5.11 -33.10 4.07
C MET A 13 4.25 -32.32 5.08
N MET A 14 4.60 -32.32 6.37
CA MET A 14 3.88 -31.55 7.40
C MET A 14 4.36 -30.08 7.49
N LEU A 15 5.45 -29.70 6.83
CA LEU A 15 5.97 -28.33 6.78
C LEU A 15 5.22 -27.50 5.73
N ASN A 16 3.98 -27.11 6.02
CA ASN A 16 3.27 -26.10 5.23
C ASN A 16 3.63 -24.72 5.79
N ILE A 17 4.58 -24.04 5.13
CA ILE A 17 4.93 -22.65 5.47
C ILE A 17 3.97 -21.73 4.71
N SER A 18 2.89 -21.31 5.36
CA SER A 18 2.01 -20.28 4.81
C SER A 18 2.74 -18.94 4.81
N VAL A 19 3.23 -18.51 3.64
CA VAL A 19 3.76 -17.16 3.44
C VAL A 19 2.58 -16.26 3.11
N TYR A 20 2.10 -15.50 4.09
CA TYR A 20 1.11 -14.45 3.85
C TYR A 20 1.82 -13.24 3.25
N SER A 21 1.31 -12.68 2.16
CA SER A 21 1.75 -11.34 1.76
C SER A 21 1.26 -10.34 2.81
N GLN A 22 2.09 -9.37 3.17
CA GLN A 22 1.68 -8.30 4.08
C GLN A 22 0.53 -7.53 3.41
N GLY A 23 -0.64 -7.45 4.05
CA GLY A 23 -1.91 -7.02 3.46
C GLY A 23 -2.03 -5.55 3.06
N GLY A 24 -0.92 -4.84 2.92
CA GLY A 24 -0.85 -3.42 2.56
C GLY A 24 0.60 -3.01 2.31
N VAL A 25 0.78 -1.94 1.54
CA VAL A 25 2.11 -1.34 1.31
C VAL A 25 2.36 -0.28 2.38
N VAL A 26 3.45 -0.40 3.13
CA VAL A 26 3.89 0.65 4.05
C VAL A 26 5.12 1.38 3.50
N ILE A 27 5.07 2.70 3.51
CA ILE A 27 6.20 3.58 3.19
C ILE A 27 6.63 4.27 4.49
N ALA A 28 7.75 3.82 5.07
CA ALA A 28 8.25 4.33 6.34
C ALA A 28 9.77 4.43 6.36
N ASN A 29 10.31 5.28 7.23
CA ASN A 29 11.74 5.38 7.52
C ASN A 29 12.14 4.33 8.59
N GLY A 30 11.98 3.04 8.27
CA GLY A 30 12.30 1.94 9.18
C GLY A 30 11.39 0.73 9.01
N THR A 31 11.51 -0.24 9.92
CA THR A 31 10.56 -1.34 10.02
C THR A 31 9.25 -0.84 10.61
N ALA A 32 8.21 -0.78 9.77
CA ALA A 32 6.85 -0.50 10.17
C ALA A 32 5.95 -1.64 9.68
N THR A 33 4.86 -1.86 10.41
CA THR A 33 3.75 -2.71 9.93
C THR A 33 2.66 -1.78 9.43
N ALA A 34 2.15 -2.03 8.23
CA ALA A 34 0.99 -1.28 7.73
C ALA A 34 -0.19 -1.48 8.69
N ASP A 35 -1.01 -0.44 8.87
CA ASP A 35 -2.31 -0.61 9.51
C ASP A 35 -3.13 -1.70 8.79
N GLY A 36 -3.79 -2.58 9.53
CA GLY A 36 -4.51 -3.73 8.97
C GLY A 36 -5.71 -3.35 8.10
N SER A 37 -6.16 -2.10 8.15
CA SER A 37 -7.21 -1.55 7.28
C SER A 37 -6.68 -0.79 6.07
N ALA A 38 -5.36 -0.54 5.99
CA ALA A 38 -4.75 0.30 4.97
C ALA A 38 -4.21 -0.52 3.79
N MET A 39 -4.62 -0.15 2.57
CA MET A 39 -3.99 -0.65 1.34
C MET A 39 -2.62 0.03 1.11
N LEU A 40 -2.51 1.32 1.45
CA LEU A 40 -1.28 2.10 1.44
C LEU A 40 -1.20 2.89 2.76
N ASP A 41 -0.11 2.70 3.51
CA ASP A 41 0.18 3.38 4.77
C ASP A 41 1.49 4.16 4.64
N VAL A 42 1.46 5.47 4.83
CA VAL A 42 2.65 6.33 4.72
C VAL A 42 2.96 6.92 6.10
N GLN A 43 4.03 6.47 6.72
CA GLN A 43 4.43 6.87 8.06
C GLN A 43 5.69 7.73 8.02
N SER A 44 5.58 8.98 8.43
CA SER A 44 6.73 9.88 8.58
C SER A 44 6.45 10.95 9.63
N THR A 45 7.47 11.28 10.43
CA THR A 45 7.44 12.42 11.36
C THR A 45 8.05 13.69 10.76
N ALA A 46 8.63 13.60 9.56
CA ALA A 46 9.41 14.69 8.95
C ALA A 46 9.03 15.01 7.50
N LYS A 47 8.24 14.15 6.83
CA LYS A 47 7.84 14.32 5.42
C LYS A 47 6.33 14.13 5.27
N GLY A 48 5.77 14.79 4.25
CA GLY A 48 4.38 14.58 3.82
C GLY A 48 4.30 13.90 2.45
N MET A 49 3.08 13.72 1.96
CA MET A 49 2.81 13.21 0.62
C MET A 49 2.43 14.36 -0.32
N LEU A 50 3.04 14.42 -1.50
CA LEU A 50 2.58 15.30 -2.57
C LEU A 50 1.60 14.54 -3.45
N VAL A 51 0.35 15.00 -3.48
CA VAL A 51 -0.66 14.58 -4.45
C VAL A 51 -0.49 15.35 -5.77
N PRO A 52 -1.10 14.93 -6.89
CA PRO A 52 -1.07 15.68 -8.13
C PRO A 52 -1.47 17.14 -7.94
N ARG A 53 -0.63 18.05 -8.45
CA ARG A 53 -0.81 19.51 -8.37
C ARG A 53 -1.16 20.03 -9.75
N MET A 54 -2.26 20.77 -9.87
CA MET A 54 -2.77 21.20 -11.16
C MET A 54 -3.57 22.51 -11.08
N THR A 55 -3.77 23.17 -12.21
CA THR A 55 -4.66 24.33 -12.31
C THR A 55 -6.13 23.92 -12.29
N GLN A 56 -7.02 24.88 -12.07
CA GLN A 56 -8.46 24.71 -12.21
C GLN A 56 -8.83 24.06 -13.54
N VAL A 57 -8.32 24.61 -14.63
CA VAL A 57 -8.60 24.12 -15.98
C VAL A 57 -8.13 22.67 -16.16
N GLN A 58 -6.97 22.31 -15.60
CA GLN A 58 -6.44 20.96 -15.68
C GLN A 58 -7.27 19.96 -14.86
N ARG A 59 -7.73 20.34 -13.67
CA ARG A 59 -8.64 19.49 -12.88
C ARG A 59 -9.97 19.31 -13.62
N ASP A 60 -10.55 20.39 -14.11
CA ASP A 60 -11.86 20.36 -14.77
C ASP A 60 -11.81 19.57 -16.10
N ALA A 61 -10.61 19.40 -16.67
CA ALA A 61 -10.35 18.54 -17.83
C ALA A 61 -10.29 17.03 -17.52
N ILE A 62 -10.29 16.60 -16.25
CA ILE A 62 -10.33 15.18 -15.88
C ILE A 62 -11.74 14.65 -16.15
N THR A 63 -11.89 13.91 -17.24
CA THR A 63 -13.14 13.23 -17.58
C THR A 63 -13.36 12.02 -16.67
N THR A 64 -14.57 11.87 -16.14
CA THR A 64 -14.98 10.75 -15.25
C THR A 64 -14.01 10.54 -14.07
N PRO A 65 -13.83 11.53 -13.17
CA PRO A 65 -12.97 11.36 -12.01
C PRO A 65 -13.48 10.21 -11.15
N ALA A 66 -12.57 9.35 -10.68
CA ALA A 66 -12.93 8.31 -9.73
C ALA A 66 -13.42 8.94 -8.41
N THR A 67 -14.36 8.27 -7.74
CA THR A 67 -14.76 8.65 -6.39
C THR A 67 -13.54 8.71 -5.47
N SER A 68 -13.40 9.80 -4.71
CA SER A 68 -12.27 10.05 -3.79
C SER A 68 -10.93 10.32 -4.49
N LEU A 69 -10.92 10.85 -5.72
CA LEU A 69 -9.69 11.26 -6.42
C LEU A 69 -9.11 12.54 -5.81
N MET A 70 -8.07 12.40 -4.99
CA MET A 70 -7.42 13.54 -4.32
C MET A 70 -6.43 14.28 -5.22
N ILE A 71 -6.59 15.60 -5.34
CA ILE A 71 -5.67 16.52 -6.04
C ILE A 71 -5.51 17.83 -5.25
N TYR A 72 -4.45 18.58 -5.52
CA TYR A 72 -4.26 19.94 -5.01
C TYR A 72 -4.32 20.96 -6.15
N GLN A 73 -5.29 21.88 -6.11
CA GLN A 73 -5.38 22.98 -7.05
C GLN A 73 -4.37 24.08 -6.68
N THR A 74 -3.58 24.56 -7.64
CA THR A 74 -2.52 25.55 -7.41
C THR A 74 -2.92 27.00 -7.72
N ASP A 75 -4.04 27.23 -8.41
CA ASP A 75 -4.54 28.55 -8.83
C ASP A 75 -6.01 28.76 -8.44
N ALA A 76 -6.61 29.86 -8.88
CA ALA A 76 -7.98 30.29 -8.57
C ALA A 76 -8.28 30.29 -7.05
N THR A 77 -8.86 29.22 -6.53
CA THR A 77 -8.99 28.96 -5.09
C THR A 77 -8.08 27.78 -4.71
N PRO A 78 -6.82 28.03 -4.29
CA PRO A 78 -5.90 26.95 -3.98
C PRO A 78 -6.41 26.06 -2.84
N GLY A 79 -6.26 24.75 -2.98
CA GLY A 79 -6.75 23.80 -1.96
C GLY A 79 -6.82 22.35 -2.44
N TYR A 80 -7.15 21.47 -1.50
CA TYR A 80 -7.41 20.06 -1.78
C TYR A 80 -8.83 19.87 -2.31
N TYR A 81 -8.97 19.03 -3.35
CA TYR A 81 -10.24 18.56 -3.90
C TYR A 81 -10.21 17.03 -3.94
N TYR A 82 -11.33 16.38 -3.64
CA TYR A 82 -11.46 14.92 -3.49
C TYR A 82 -12.86 14.42 -3.85
#